data_AF-A0A0C9WKM9-F1
#
_entry.id   AF-A0A0C9WKM9-F1
#
_cell.length_a   1.000
_cell.length_b   1.000
_cell.length_c   1.000
_cell.angle_alpha   90.00
_cell.angle_beta   90.00
_cell.angle_gamma   90.00
#
_symmetry.space_group_name_H-M   'P 1'
#
loop_
_entity.id
_entity.type
_entity.pdbx_description
1 polymer ?
#
loop_
_entity_poly.entity_id
_entity_poly.type
_entity_poly.pdbx_seq_one_letter_code
_entity_poly.pdbx_strand_id
1 'polypeptide(L)'
;MPHRSCLSSINVRGRIYSKLRKALSKVPPKVSNSLSKHPNWNEISTLIWLALVVGSQSKQSGQNQLYVPEIVHLVTVYTSQGQTMSQALNGVLQFINDCILPSTLQLFGLRRETPTSEYIKWDPANDNEALDNQEQLMQLLVQILEMTAGSRGLLNVWRARWMSLVTATAFQLSPAVQTRSFIALGTLATSEVDDDFVYQILVALRTALSKANETHTMSIVSMFRCLRKLVPAIQENSRYIPSPFWLATALLQSSHLAFYIEATALLRVTLEHMEEQGMFKNSSVSVVLLENRSGLEDVTGQLDEMLRLSFDTSFSFSLASIIFKGMQHSGLKDSAEAALRSLLCVTARAHESNIDVPNGFKENPCTEILGYFLLLKECVIDDAWLPEAGLADEDDDKQTPQVTPAFLGINDSNTALLAASFVGTILTTAQGDDTETEILYGFLSELANTNPEIVTMTYESLQDRIKDTFANSSNAPIIRSVSNIFRVALPDNSQTPNPRGSTSTLGTIEEN
;
A
#
# COMPACT_ATOMS: atom_id res chain seq x y z
N MET A 1 -45.47 5.55 -41.27
CA MET A 1 -44.34 5.57 -40.30
C MET A 1 -43.74 4.17 -40.09
N PRO A 2 -42.91 3.64 -41.01
CA PRO A 2 -42.18 2.37 -40.81
C PRO A 2 -40.65 2.55 -40.57
N HIS A 3 -40.09 3.76 -40.66
CA HIS A 3 -38.64 3.96 -40.56
C HIS A 3 -38.06 3.95 -39.14
N ARG A 4 -38.87 4.10 -38.08
CA ARG A 4 -38.36 4.17 -36.70
C ARG A 4 -37.98 2.80 -36.12
N SER A 5 -38.54 1.69 -36.59
CA SER A 5 -38.26 0.34 -36.11
C SER A 5 -36.97 -0.28 -36.68
N CYS A 6 -36.43 0.25 -37.78
CA CYS A 6 -35.23 -0.30 -38.42
C CYS A 6 -33.95 0.10 -37.68
N LEU A 7 -33.94 1.32 -37.10
CA LEU A 7 -32.80 1.87 -36.35
C LEU A 7 -32.58 1.15 -35.01
N SER A 8 -33.63 0.67 -34.34
CA SER A 8 -33.54 -0.08 -33.07
C SER A 8 -33.28 -1.58 -33.23
N SER A 9 -33.05 -2.06 -34.46
CA SER A 9 -32.76 -3.48 -34.70
C SER A 9 -31.49 -3.94 -33.98
N ILE A 10 -31.47 -5.21 -33.59
CA ILE A 10 -30.32 -5.86 -32.96
C ILE A 10 -29.05 -5.62 -33.79
N ASN A 11 -29.10 -5.80 -35.11
CA ASN A 11 -27.93 -5.64 -35.98
C ASN A 11 -27.36 -4.22 -35.99
N VAL A 12 -28.22 -3.19 -35.97
CA VAL A 12 -27.79 -1.79 -35.93
C VAL A 12 -27.11 -1.49 -34.60
N ARG A 13 -27.73 -1.89 -33.48
CA ARG A 13 -27.15 -1.75 -32.13
C ARG A 13 -25.77 -2.41 -32.01
N GLY A 14 -25.65 -3.66 -32.46
CA GLY A 14 -24.38 -4.39 -32.45
C GLY A 14 -23.28 -3.69 -33.27
N ARG A 15 -23.62 -3.13 -34.44
CA ARG A 15 -22.68 -2.35 -35.26
C ARG A 15 -22.22 -1.07 -34.58
N ILE A 16 -23.12 -0.37 -33.87
CA ILE A 16 -22.79 0.86 -33.13
C ILE A 16 -21.77 0.55 -32.03
N TYR A 17 -22.06 -0.44 -31.18
CA TYR A 17 -21.14 -0.86 -30.11
C TYR A 17 -19.79 -1.38 -30.67
N SER A 18 -19.81 -2.09 -31.80
CA SER A 18 -18.59 -2.53 -32.48
C SER A 18 -17.73 -1.35 -32.97
N LYS A 19 -18.34 -0.36 -33.62
CA LYS A 19 -17.63 0.86 -34.06
C LYS A 19 -17.08 1.66 -32.89
N LEU A 20 -17.85 1.79 -31.82
CA LEU A 20 -17.46 2.52 -30.62
C LEU A 20 -16.22 1.89 -29.96
N ARG A 21 -16.18 0.56 -29.84
CA ARG A 21 -15.00 -0.17 -29.35
C ARG A 21 -13.77 0.05 -30.24
N LYS A 22 -13.94 0.02 -31.57
CA LYS A 22 -12.85 0.32 -32.51
C LYS A 22 -12.34 1.75 -32.40
N ALA A 23 -13.22 2.72 -32.17
CA ALA A 23 -12.85 4.12 -31.99
C ALA A 23 -12.07 4.36 -30.69
N LEU A 24 -12.44 3.65 -29.61
CA LEU A 24 -11.74 3.64 -28.32
C LEU A 24 -10.34 3.01 -28.39
N SER A 25 -10.18 1.96 -29.20
CA SER A 25 -8.93 1.21 -29.29
C SER A 25 -7.81 1.94 -30.04
N LYS A 26 -8.12 3.06 -30.70
CA LYS A 26 -7.13 3.84 -31.44
C LYS A 26 -6.27 4.64 -30.46
N VAL A 27 -4.96 4.42 -30.51
CA VAL A 27 -3.99 5.05 -29.60
C VAL A 27 -3.93 6.57 -29.85
N PRO A 28 -4.11 7.42 -28.81
CA PRO A 28 -3.97 8.85 -28.96
C PRO A 28 -2.49 9.25 -29.17
N PRO A 29 -2.19 10.23 -30.06
CA PRO A 29 -0.83 10.69 -30.29
C PRO A 29 -0.25 11.50 -29.12
N LYS A 30 -1.12 12.00 -28.22
CA LYS A 30 -0.74 12.68 -26.98
C LYS A 30 -1.39 11.96 -25.80
N VAL A 31 -0.58 11.68 -24.78
CA VAL A 31 -1.05 11.13 -23.51
C VAL A 31 -1.97 12.15 -22.83
N SER A 32 -3.16 11.71 -22.42
CA SER A 32 -4.09 12.54 -21.67
C SER A 32 -4.90 11.71 -20.68
N ASN A 33 -5.09 12.25 -19.47
CA ASN A 33 -5.99 11.70 -18.45
C ASN A 33 -7.46 12.02 -18.74
N SER A 34 -7.75 12.86 -19.75
CA SER A 34 -9.13 13.18 -20.15
C SER A 34 -9.47 12.57 -21.49
N LEU A 35 -10.57 11.81 -21.52
CA LEU A 35 -11.13 11.21 -22.73
C LEU A 35 -11.63 12.27 -23.73
N SER A 36 -12.01 13.46 -23.26
CA SER A 36 -12.40 14.58 -24.14
C SER A 36 -11.25 15.11 -25.01
N LYS A 37 -10.00 14.85 -24.62
CA LYS A 37 -8.80 15.21 -25.40
C LYS A 37 -8.38 14.10 -26.37
N HIS A 38 -9.15 13.01 -26.47
CA HIS A 38 -8.89 11.93 -27.40
C HIS A 38 -9.06 12.40 -28.85
N PRO A 39 -8.16 12.02 -29.80
CA PRO A 39 -8.22 12.50 -31.19
C PRO A 39 -9.53 12.13 -31.90
N ASN A 40 -10.16 11.01 -31.52
CA ASN A 40 -11.44 10.58 -32.08
C ASN A 40 -12.64 10.96 -31.21
N TRP A 41 -12.51 11.94 -30.30
CA TRP A 41 -13.58 12.30 -29.36
C TRP A 41 -14.92 12.63 -30.05
N ASN A 42 -14.90 13.28 -31.20
CA ASN A 42 -16.13 13.57 -31.97
C ASN A 42 -16.82 12.29 -32.49
N GLU A 43 -16.05 11.32 -33.00
CA GLU A 43 -16.59 10.03 -33.43
C GLU A 43 -17.13 9.25 -32.22
N ILE A 44 -16.39 9.27 -31.12
CA ILE A 44 -16.76 8.58 -29.88
C ILE A 44 -18.05 9.15 -29.29
N SER A 45 -18.12 10.47 -29.09
CA SER A 45 -19.29 11.15 -28.52
C SER A 45 -20.53 10.96 -29.37
N THR A 46 -20.43 11.06 -30.71
CA THR A 46 -21.56 10.83 -31.62
C THR A 46 -22.05 9.38 -31.59
N LEU A 47 -21.15 8.40 -31.51
CA LEU A 47 -21.52 6.99 -31.39
C LEU A 47 -22.18 6.65 -30.05
N ILE A 48 -21.76 7.29 -28.95
CA ILE A 48 -22.43 7.16 -27.64
C ILE A 48 -23.84 7.72 -27.73
N TRP A 49 -23.99 8.96 -28.22
CA TRP A 49 -25.30 9.58 -28.43
C TRP A 49 -26.24 8.67 -29.22
N LEU A 50 -25.72 8.11 -30.30
CA LEU A 50 -26.49 7.22 -31.16
C LEU A 50 -26.81 5.88 -30.47
N ALA A 51 -25.91 5.32 -29.65
CA ALA A 51 -26.18 4.14 -28.85
C ALA A 51 -27.33 4.36 -27.85
N LEU A 52 -27.39 5.54 -27.22
CA LEU A 52 -28.43 5.91 -26.25
C LEU A 52 -29.79 6.12 -26.90
N VAL A 53 -29.82 6.84 -28.03
CA VAL A 53 -31.05 7.08 -28.80
C VAL A 53 -31.63 5.77 -29.34
N VAL A 54 -30.77 4.87 -29.82
CA VAL A 54 -31.20 3.59 -30.37
C VAL A 54 -31.61 2.61 -29.26
N GLY A 55 -30.94 2.66 -28.10
CA GLY A 55 -31.25 1.83 -26.94
C GLY A 55 -32.62 2.13 -26.31
N SER A 56 -32.97 3.42 -26.16
CA SER A 56 -34.23 3.86 -25.54
C SER A 56 -35.49 3.57 -26.37
N GLN A 57 -35.34 3.29 -27.67
CA GLN A 57 -36.47 3.09 -28.60
C GLN A 57 -36.96 1.64 -28.70
N SER A 58 -36.28 0.70 -28.04
CA SER A 58 -36.61 -0.72 -28.09
C SER A 58 -37.68 -1.09 -27.06
N LYS A 59 -38.89 -1.45 -27.52
CA LYS A 59 -40.01 -1.91 -26.67
C LYS A 59 -39.93 -3.39 -26.28
N GLN A 60 -38.98 -4.15 -26.81
CA GLN A 60 -38.85 -5.59 -26.54
C GLN A 60 -37.79 -5.82 -25.46
N SER A 61 -38.22 -6.13 -24.24
CA SER A 61 -37.35 -6.30 -23.06
C SER A 61 -36.22 -7.32 -23.30
N GLY A 62 -36.48 -8.44 -23.98
CA GLY A 62 -35.47 -9.45 -24.28
C GLY A 62 -34.34 -8.97 -25.21
N GLN A 63 -34.62 -8.06 -26.15
CA GLN A 63 -33.58 -7.48 -27.01
C GLN A 63 -32.71 -6.46 -26.27
N ASN A 64 -33.24 -5.84 -25.21
CA ASN A 64 -32.49 -4.91 -24.38
C ASN A 64 -31.48 -5.63 -23.48
N GLN A 65 -31.86 -6.80 -22.96
CA GLN A 65 -31.00 -7.65 -22.13
C GLN A 65 -29.69 -8.09 -22.82
N LEU A 66 -29.70 -8.23 -24.15
CA LEU A 66 -28.50 -8.61 -24.92
C LEU A 66 -27.36 -7.58 -24.87
N TYR A 67 -27.70 -6.31 -24.62
CA TYR A 67 -26.75 -5.19 -24.68
C TYR A 67 -26.47 -4.57 -23.31
N VAL A 68 -26.98 -5.18 -22.23
CA VAL A 68 -26.72 -4.71 -20.86
C VAL A 68 -25.21 -4.66 -20.58
N PRO A 69 -24.40 -5.69 -20.88
CA PRO A 69 -22.95 -5.63 -20.65
C PRO A 69 -22.26 -4.51 -21.42
N GLU A 70 -22.70 -4.25 -22.65
CA GLU A 70 -22.19 -3.16 -23.49
C GLU A 70 -22.54 -1.80 -22.89
N ILE A 71 -23.76 -1.61 -22.39
CA ILE A 71 -24.18 -0.37 -21.72
C ILE A 71 -23.37 -0.15 -20.45
N VAL A 72 -23.24 -1.16 -19.60
CA VAL A 72 -22.48 -1.06 -18.35
C VAL A 72 -21.01 -0.76 -18.63
N HIS A 73 -20.40 -1.42 -19.61
CA HIS A 73 -19.04 -1.13 -20.04
C HIS A 73 -18.87 0.31 -20.56
N LEU A 74 -19.85 0.85 -21.30
CA LEU A 74 -19.82 2.26 -21.67
C LEU A 74 -19.88 3.15 -20.44
N VAL A 75 -20.78 2.89 -19.50
CA VAL A 75 -20.85 3.68 -18.27
C VAL A 75 -19.50 3.63 -17.55
N THR A 76 -18.86 2.46 -17.42
CA THR A 76 -17.49 2.30 -16.85
C THR A 76 -16.45 3.20 -17.51
N VAL A 77 -16.40 3.23 -18.85
CA VAL A 77 -15.35 3.94 -19.59
C VAL A 77 -15.66 5.43 -19.73
N TYR A 78 -16.91 5.88 -19.60
CA TYR A 78 -17.34 7.24 -19.96
C TYR A 78 -17.82 8.13 -18.81
N THR A 79 -18.18 7.58 -17.65
CA THR A 79 -18.58 8.38 -16.47
C THR A 79 -17.52 9.41 -16.08
N SER A 80 -17.96 10.60 -15.63
CA SER A 80 -17.17 11.82 -15.34
C SER A 80 -16.87 12.81 -16.48
N GLN A 81 -17.27 12.57 -17.73
CA GLN A 81 -17.06 13.50 -18.85
C GLN A 81 -18.32 14.34 -19.19
N GLY A 82 -18.83 15.11 -18.23
CA GLY A 82 -19.78 16.21 -18.46
C GLY A 82 -21.19 15.84 -19.00
N GLN A 83 -21.96 16.88 -19.34
CA GLN A 83 -23.43 16.91 -19.50
C GLN A 83 -24.04 15.92 -20.52
N THR A 84 -23.26 15.31 -21.42
CA THR A 84 -23.78 14.40 -22.46
C THR A 84 -24.32 13.07 -21.91
N MET A 85 -23.93 12.71 -20.68
CA MET A 85 -24.46 11.53 -19.98
C MET A 85 -25.82 11.76 -19.30
N SER A 86 -26.27 13.00 -19.11
CA SER A 86 -27.54 13.29 -18.43
C SER A 86 -28.74 12.59 -19.11
N GLN A 87 -28.74 12.52 -20.44
CA GLN A 87 -29.79 11.88 -21.22
C GLN A 87 -29.65 10.36 -21.31
N ALA A 88 -28.41 9.84 -21.23
CA ALA A 88 -28.10 8.41 -21.12
C ALA A 88 -28.66 7.83 -19.83
N LEU A 89 -28.37 8.55 -18.75
CA LEU A 89 -28.75 8.24 -17.40
C LEU A 89 -30.25 8.29 -17.23
N ASN A 90 -30.98 9.21 -17.84
CA ASN A 90 -32.45 9.25 -17.72
C ASN A 90 -33.15 7.91 -18.03
N GLY A 91 -32.59 7.07 -18.92
CA GLY A 91 -33.12 5.71 -19.18
C GLY A 91 -32.81 4.67 -18.10
N VAL A 92 -31.67 4.81 -17.39
CA VAL A 92 -31.26 3.96 -16.26
C VAL A 92 -31.85 4.47 -14.94
N LEU A 93 -31.89 5.79 -14.75
CA LEU A 93 -32.46 6.53 -13.62
C LEU A 93 -33.98 6.35 -13.52
N GLN A 94 -34.69 6.16 -14.63
CA GLN A 94 -36.12 5.81 -14.61
C GLN A 94 -36.39 4.49 -13.89
N PHE A 95 -35.38 3.63 -13.73
CA PHE A 95 -35.52 2.32 -13.10
C PHE A 95 -35.22 2.33 -11.59
N ILE A 96 -34.56 3.38 -11.06
CA ILE A 96 -34.06 3.39 -9.69
C ILE A 96 -34.25 4.79 -9.08
N ASN A 97 -35.26 4.91 -8.20
CA ASN A 97 -35.50 6.13 -7.40
C ASN A 97 -34.27 6.51 -6.55
N ASP A 98 -33.45 5.54 -6.16
CA ASP A 98 -32.22 5.75 -5.37
C ASP A 98 -31.08 6.41 -6.16
N CYS A 99 -31.14 6.42 -7.50
CA CYS A 99 -30.14 7.10 -8.31
C CYS A 99 -30.36 8.62 -8.43
N ILE A 100 -31.39 9.13 -7.77
CA ILE A 100 -31.75 10.55 -7.68
C ILE A 100 -31.06 11.22 -6.46
N LEU A 101 -30.46 10.42 -5.57
CA LEU A 101 -29.68 10.89 -4.42
C LEU A 101 -28.42 11.65 -4.85
N PRO A 102 -28.03 12.73 -4.14
CA PRO A 102 -26.85 13.51 -4.48
C PRO A 102 -25.55 12.69 -4.55
N SER A 103 -25.37 11.73 -3.64
CA SER A 103 -24.23 10.81 -3.62
C SER A 103 -24.17 9.94 -4.88
N THR A 104 -25.30 9.36 -5.29
CA THR A 104 -25.37 8.55 -6.49
C THR A 104 -25.11 9.36 -7.76
N LEU A 105 -25.55 10.62 -7.81
CA LEU A 105 -25.27 11.51 -8.94
C LEU A 105 -23.76 11.81 -9.06
N GLN A 106 -23.04 11.96 -7.95
CA GLN A 106 -21.60 12.18 -7.94
C GLN A 106 -20.84 11.00 -8.56
N LEU A 107 -21.30 9.75 -8.37
CA LEU A 107 -20.74 8.55 -9.01
C LEU A 107 -20.74 8.66 -10.55
N PHE A 108 -21.70 9.39 -11.11
CA PHE A 108 -21.79 9.65 -12.54
C PHE A 108 -21.08 10.93 -12.99
N GLY A 109 -20.48 11.68 -12.06
CA GLY A 109 -19.84 12.97 -12.29
C GLY A 109 -20.84 14.13 -12.40
N LEU A 110 -22.00 14.01 -11.76
CA LEU A 110 -23.08 14.98 -11.80
C LEU A 110 -23.39 15.51 -10.40
N ARG A 111 -23.78 16.78 -10.31
CA ARG A 111 -24.34 17.41 -9.11
C ARG A 111 -25.53 18.27 -9.49
N ARG A 112 -26.47 18.42 -8.57
CA ARG A 112 -27.61 19.35 -8.67
C ARG A 112 -27.88 19.94 -7.31
N GLU A 113 -28.32 21.19 -7.26
CA GLU A 113 -28.63 21.89 -6.00
C GLU A 113 -30.02 21.51 -5.48
N THR A 114 -30.98 21.33 -6.41
CA THR A 114 -32.35 20.91 -6.12
C THR A 114 -32.81 19.85 -7.12
N PRO A 115 -33.86 19.06 -6.81
CA PRO A 115 -34.36 18.04 -7.73
C PRO A 115 -34.83 18.55 -9.09
N THR A 116 -35.15 19.84 -9.19
CA THR A 116 -35.62 20.52 -10.40
C THR A 116 -34.52 21.33 -11.11
N SER A 117 -33.34 21.48 -10.50
CA SER A 117 -32.21 22.19 -11.10
C SER A 117 -31.53 21.37 -12.21
N GLU A 118 -30.87 22.07 -13.13
CA GLU A 118 -30.08 21.43 -14.19
C GLU A 118 -28.88 20.67 -13.61
N TYR A 119 -28.46 19.61 -14.31
CA TYR A 119 -27.27 18.86 -13.93
C TYR A 119 -26.00 19.67 -14.23
N ILE A 120 -25.19 19.86 -13.20
CA ILE A 120 -23.87 20.48 -13.25
C ILE A 120 -22.82 19.36 -13.20
N LYS A 121 -21.68 19.56 -13.86
CA LYS A 121 -20.54 18.66 -13.77
C LYS A 121 -19.99 18.69 -12.34
N TRP A 122 -19.82 17.51 -11.73
CA TRP A 122 -19.06 17.37 -10.50
C TRP A 122 -17.61 17.05 -10.83
N ASP A 123 -16.70 17.81 -10.25
CA ASP A 123 -15.26 17.61 -10.37
C ASP A 123 -14.70 17.19 -9.00
N PRO A 124 -13.94 16.08 -8.93
CA PRO A 124 -13.32 15.61 -7.69
C PRO A 124 -12.25 16.60 -7.21
N ALA A 125 -12.04 16.70 -5.90
CA ALA A 125 -11.05 17.59 -5.31
C ALA A 125 -9.60 17.12 -5.56
N ASN A 126 -9.39 15.80 -5.64
CA ASN A 126 -8.09 15.20 -5.91
C ASN A 126 -8.22 13.85 -6.65
N ASP A 127 -7.09 13.33 -7.14
CA ASP A 127 -7.05 12.08 -7.91
C ASP A 127 -7.50 10.86 -7.09
N ASN A 128 -7.31 10.87 -5.76
CA ASN A 128 -7.76 9.79 -4.88
C ASN A 128 -9.30 9.72 -4.84
N GLU A 129 -9.95 10.85 -4.60
CA GLU A 129 -11.42 10.96 -4.63
C GLU A 129 -11.97 10.58 -6.01
N ALA A 130 -11.27 10.93 -7.09
CA ALA A 130 -11.64 10.54 -8.44
C ALA A 130 -11.64 9.01 -8.62
N LEU A 131 -10.62 8.32 -8.11
CA LEU A 131 -10.51 6.85 -8.16
C LEU A 131 -11.54 6.18 -7.24
N ASP A 132 -11.75 6.70 -6.03
CA ASP A 132 -12.73 6.19 -5.06
C ASP A 132 -14.16 6.28 -5.61
N ASN A 133 -14.51 7.44 -6.18
CA ASN A 133 -15.80 7.64 -6.83
C ASN A 133 -16.01 6.66 -7.99
N GLN A 134 -14.94 6.38 -8.74
CA GLN A 134 -15.01 5.43 -9.85
C GLN A 134 -15.18 3.99 -9.37
N GLU A 135 -14.56 3.63 -8.25
CA GLU A 135 -14.70 2.33 -7.61
C GLU A 135 -16.11 2.11 -7.06
N GLN A 136 -16.66 3.11 -6.36
CA GLN A 136 -18.04 3.10 -5.88
C GLN A 136 -19.06 2.99 -7.02
N LEU A 137 -18.80 3.68 -8.14
CA LEU A 137 -19.60 3.51 -9.35
C LEU A 137 -19.56 2.05 -9.85
N MET A 138 -18.40 1.39 -9.83
CA MET A 138 -18.30 0.00 -10.28
C MET A 138 -19.13 -0.92 -9.37
N GLN A 139 -19.07 -0.71 -8.06
CA GLN A 139 -19.88 -1.45 -7.09
C GLN A 139 -21.38 -1.24 -7.34
N LEU A 140 -21.81 0.00 -7.56
CA LEU A 140 -23.20 0.30 -7.92
C LEU A 140 -23.63 -0.42 -9.20
N LEU A 141 -22.80 -0.42 -10.24
CA LEU A 141 -23.11 -1.10 -11.50
C LEU A 141 -23.23 -2.62 -11.30
N VAL A 142 -22.37 -3.22 -10.48
CA VAL A 142 -22.48 -4.64 -10.11
C VAL A 142 -23.81 -4.92 -9.39
N GLN A 143 -24.20 -4.08 -8.44
CA GLN A 143 -25.49 -4.20 -7.72
C GLN A 143 -26.69 -4.06 -8.66
N ILE A 144 -26.64 -3.12 -9.62
CA ILE A 144 -27.68 -2.97 -10.64
C ILE A 144 -27.81 -4.25 -11.47
N LEU A 145 -26.69 -4.87 -11.88
CA LEU A 145 -26.74 -6.14 -12.61
C LEU A 145 -27.38 -7.25 -11.77
N GLU A 146 -27.04 -7.35 -10.49
CA GLU A 146 -27.62 -8.33 -9.56
C GLU A 146 -29.13 -8.19 -9.45
N MET A 147 -29.62 -6.95 -9.31
CA MET A 147 -31.05 -6.67 -9.19
C MET A 147 -31.82 -6.87 -10.51
N THR A 148 -31.17 -6.62 -11.66
CA THR A 148 -31.87 -6.59 -12.96
C THR A 148 -31.76 -7.87 -13.78
N ALA A 149 -30.79 -8.75 -13.49
CA ALA A 149 -30.58 -9.97 -14.27
C ALA A 149 -31.72 -10.99 -14.13
N GLY A 150 -32.47 -10.97 -13.02
CA GLY A 150 -33.59 -11.89 -12.76
C GLY A 150 -33.22 -13.37 -12.60
N SER A 151 -31.97 -13.77 -12.90
CA SER A 151 -31.44 -15.11 -12.67
C SER A 151 -29.92 -15.08 -12.51
N ARG A 152 -29.37 -16.00 -11.71
CA ARG A 152 -27.91 -16.14 -11.51
C ARG A 152 -27.18 -16.50 -12.80
N GLY A 153 -27.80 -17.30 -13.68
CA GLY A 153 -27.23 -17.65 -14.99
C GLY A 153 -27.04 -16.43 -15.89
N LEU A 154 -28.07 -15.59 -16.04
CA LEU A 154 -27.97 -14.37 -16.85
C LEU A 154 -26.99 -13.36 -16.26
N LEU A 155 -26.97 -13.22 -14.93
CA LEU A 155 -26.01 -12.37 -14.22
C LEU A 155 -24.56 -12.79 -14.54
N ASN A 156 -24.27 -14.09 -14.48
CA ASN A 156 -22.93 -14.62 -14.79
C ASN A 156 -22.55 -14.36 -16.25
N VAL A 157 -23.47 -14.53 -17.20
CA VAL A 157 -23.25 -14.21 -18.61
C VAL A 157 -22.94 -12.72 -18.79
N TRP A 158 -23.68 -11.85 -18.11
CA TRP A 158 -23.45 -10.40 -18.18
C TRP A 158 -22.12 -9.99 -17.55
N ARG A 159 -21.77 -10.52 -16.38
CA ARG A 159 -20.48 -10.28 -15.72
C ARG A 159 -19.30 -10.75 -16.55
N ALA A 160 -19.35 -11.99 -17.05
CA ALA A 160 -18.29 -12.53 -17.90
C ALA A 160 -18.09 -11.69 -19.17
N ARG A 161 -19.19 -11.26 -19.79
CA ARG A 161 -19.13 -10.38 -20.96
C ARG A 161 -18.55 -9.00 -20.62
N TRP A 162 -18.98 -8.40 -19.51
CA TRP A 162 -18.47 -7.09 -19.08
C TRP A 162 -16.97 -7.17 -18.73
N MET A 163 -16.54 -8.20 -18.00
CA MET A 163 -15.15 -8.47 -17.69
C MET A 163 -14.29 -8.63 -18.96
N SER A 164 -14.76 -9.36 -19.96
CA SER A 164 -14.08 -9.49 -21.26
C SER A 164 -13.93 -8.13 -21.98
N LEU A 165 -14.96 -7.28 -21.95
CA LEU A 165 -14.91 -5.95 -22.56
C LEU A 165 -13.91 -5.03 -21.84
N VAL A 166 -13.94 -5.02 -20.50
CA VAL A 166 -13.03 -4.23 -19.68
C VAL A 166 -11.59 -4.71 -19.83
N THR A 167 -11.36 -6.02 -19.87
CA THR A 167 -10.04 -6.61 -20.12
C THR A 167 -9.46 -6.11 -21.44
N ALA A 168 -10.27 -6.13 -22.51
CA ALA A 168 -9.85 -5.67 -23.82
C ALA A 168 -9.53 -4.16 -23.87
N THR A 169 -10.07 -3.35 -22.95
CA THR A 169 -9.79 -1.90 -22.86
C THR A 169 -8.69 -1.56 -21.86
N ALA A 170 -8.48 -2.36 -20.81
CA ALA A 170 -7.44 -2.15 -19.80
C ALA A 170 -6.04 -2.18 -20.39
N PHE A 171 -5.80 -3.07 -21.35
CA PHE A 171 -4.50 -3.23 -21.99
C PHE A 171 -4.30 -2.33 -23.24
N GLN A 172 -5.16 -1.32 -23.43
CA GLN A 172 -4.99 -0.29 -24.46
C GLN A 172 -4.07 0.84 -23.99
N LEU A 173 -3.47 1.61 -24.89
CA LEU A 173 -2.45 2.62 -24.54
C LEU A 173 -2.98 3.98 -24.06
N SER A 174 -4.31 4.18 -23.92
CA SER A 174 -4.90 5.46 -23.53
C SER A 174 -5.04 5.53 -21.99
N PRO A 175 -4.27 6.36 -21.26
CA PRO A 175 -4.26 6.31 -19.80
C PRO A 175 -5.62 6.58 -19.16
N ALA A 176 -6.41 7.50 -19.72
CA ALA A 176 -7.78 7.75 -19.25
C ALA A 176 -8.68 6.51 -19.29
N VAL A 177 -8.54 5.67 -20.33
CA VAL A 177 -9.30 4.44 -20.49
C VAL A 177 -8.72 3.32 -19.63
N GLN A 178 -7.39 3.24 -19.54
CA GLN A 178 -6.69 2.28 -18.69
C GLN A 178 -7.10 2.46 -17.23
N THR A 179 -7.00 3.68 -16.70
CA THR A 179 -7.38 3.99 -15.31
C THR A 179 -8.75 3.41 -14.99
N ARG A 180 -9.71 3.67 -15.89
CA ARG A 180 -11.08 3.26 -15.65
C ARG A 180 -11.26 1.75 -15.72
N SER A 181 -10.60 1.14 -16.69
CA SER A 181 -10.69 -0.28 -16.93
C SER A 181 -10.02 -1.09 -15.81
N PHE A 182 -8.87 -0.66 -15.27
CA PHE A 182 -8.21 -1.36 -14.16
C PHE A 182 -9.03 -1.30 -12.85
N ILE A 183 -9.66 -0.16 -12.53
CA ILE A 183 -10.59 -0.08 -11.38
C ILE A 183 -11.77 -1.06 -11.56
N ALA A 184 -12.32 -1.15 -12.78
CA ALA A 184 -13.37 -2.11 -13.08
C ALA A 184 -12.88 -3.56 -13.03
N LEU A 185 -11.69 -3.87 -13.55
CA LEU A 185 -11.10 -5.21 -13.47
C LEU A 185 -10.95 -5.66 -12.02
N GLY A 186 -10.34 -4.83 -11.16
CA GLY A 186 -10.19 -5.17 -9.74
C GLY A 186 -11.51 -5.37 -9.01
N THR A 187 -12.62 -4.83 -9.51
CA THR A 187 -13.95 -5.03 -8.93
C THR A 187 -14.66 -6.27 -9.48
N LEU A 188 -14.37 -6.66 -10.73
CA LEU A 188 -15.04 -7.77 -11.41
C LEU A 188 -14.33 -9.12 -11.22
N ALA A 189 -13.00 -9.09 -11.14
CA ALA A 189 -12.17 -10.28 -11.05
C ALA A 189 -12.07 -10.73 -9.59
N THR A 190 -13.10 -11.43 -9.11
CA THR A 190 -13.26 -11.78 -7.70
C THR A 190 -12.81 -13.21 -7.34
N SER A 191 -12.49 -14.05 -8.32
CA SER A 191 -12.10 -15.46 -8.09
C SER A 191 -11.39 -16.07 -9.29
N GLU A 192 -10.57 -17.10 -9.04
CA GLU A 192 -9.95 -17.96 -10.05
C GLU A 192 -9.14 -17.19 -11.11
N VAL A 193 -8.34 -16.23 -10.66
CA VAL A 193 -7.45 -15.46 -11.53
C VAL A 193 -6.22 -16.29 -11.87
N ASP A 194 -6.00 -16.51 -13.16
CA ASP A 194 -4.86 -17.26 -13.67
C ASP A 194 -3.56 -16.44 -13.75
N ASP A 195 -2.46 -17.18 -13.86
CA ASP A 195 -1.09 -16.64 -13.95
C ASP A 195 -0.88 -15.74 -15.17
N ASP A 196 -1.52 -16.04 -16.30
CA ASP A 196 -1.42 -15.26 -17.53
C ASP A 196 -2.05 -13.88 -17.37
N PHE A 197 -3.17 -13.80 -16.65
CA PHE A 197 -3.86 -12.56 -16.36
C PHE A 197 -3.04 -11.66 -15.44
N VAL A 198 -2.47 -12.22 -14.37
CA VAL A 198 -1.56 -11.48 -13.48
C VAL A 198 -0.33 -10.99 -14.25
N TYR A 199 0.27 -11.85 -15.07
CA TYR A 199 1.41 -11.49 -15.91
C TYR A 199 1.10 -10.31 -16.85
N GLN A 200 -0.07 -10.31 -17.50
CA GLN A 200 -0.48 -9.21 -18.38
C GLN A 200 -0.60 -7.88 -17.63
N ILE A 201 -1.09 -7.90 -16.39
CA ILE A 201 -1.17 -6.70 -15.54
C ILE A 201 0.23 -6.20 -15.19
N LEU A 202 1.15 -7.10 -14.83
CA LEU A 202 2.54 -6.74 -14.55
C LEU A 202 3.26 -6.16 -15.78
N VAL A 203 3.01 -6.70 -16.98
CA VAL A 203 3.54 -6.15 -18.23
C VAL A 203 2.97 -4.76 -18.53
N ALA A 204 1.66 -4.56 -18.30
CA ALA A 204 1.02 -3.27 -18.47
C ALA A 204 1.57 -2.23 -17.49
N LEU A 205 1.76 -2.62 -16.23
CA LEU A 205 2.35 -1.80 -15.19
C LEU A 205 3.79 -1.42 -15.50
N ARG A 206 4.64 -2.37 -15.93
CA ARG A 206 6.02 -2.09 -16.39
C ARG A 206 6.01 -1.06 -17.52
N THR A 207 5.11 -1.22 -18.49
CA THR A 207 4.99 -0.30 -19.62
C THR A 207 4.56 1.10 -19.15
N ALA A 208 3.63 1.19 -18.20
CA ALA A 208 3.17 2.45 -17.64
C ALA A 208 4.27 3.14 -16.83
N LEU A 209 4.99 2.41 -15.96
CA LEU A 209 6.13 2.91 -15.18
C LEU A 209 7.26 3.44 -16.09
N SER A 210 7.57 2.75 -17.19
CA SER A 210 8.60 3.22 -18.14
C SER A 210 8.25 4.52 -18.87
N LYS A 211 6.97 4.88 -18.90
CA LYS A 211 6.43 6.10 -19.53
C LYS A 211 5.90 7.10 -18.51
N ALA A 212 6.12 6.82 -17.22
CA ALA A 212 5.57 7.62 -16.15
C ALA A 212 6.23 8.99 -16.13
N ASN A 213 5.41 10.02 -16.06
CA ASN A 213 5.82 11.39 -15.78
C ASN A 213 5.07 11.85 -14.53
N GLU A 214 5.57 12.88 -13.84
CA GLU A 214 4.99 13.41 -12.61
C GLU A 214 3.49 13.76 -12.71
N THR A 215 2.99 14.08 -13.91
CA THR A 215 1.60 14.51 -14.13
C THR A 215 0.63 13.39 -14.57
N HIS A 216 1.11 12.18 -14.86
CA HIS A 216 0.29 11.11 -15.46
C HIS A 216 0.41 9.77 -14.70
N THR A 217 0.24 9.81 -13.38
CA THR A 217 0.41 8.66 -12.49
C THR A 217 -0.89 7.92 -12.15
N MET A 218 -2.07 8.51 -12.40
CA MET A 218 -3.37 7.89 -12.07
C MET A 218 -3.57 6.48 -12.65
N SER A 219 -3.09 6.23 -13.87
CA SER A 219 -3.20 4.90 -14.49
C SER A 219 -2.39 3.86 -13.72
N ILE A 220 -1.21 4.23 -13.23
CA ILE A 220 -0.35 3.37 -12.41
C ILE A 220 -1.00 3.11 -11.05
N VAL A 221 -1.53 4.15 -10.39
CA VAL A 221 -2.29 4.01 -9.12
C VAL A 221 -3.47 3.05 -9.29
N SER A 222 -4.22 3.16 -10.39
CA SER A 222 -5.33 2.26 -10.69
C SER A 222 -4.90 0.80 -10.91
N MET A 223 -3.72 0.57 -11.50
CA MET A 223 -3.15 -0.76 -11.69
C MET A 223 -2.75 -1.36 -10.33
N PHE A 224 -2.23 -0.57 -9.39
CA PHE A 224 -1.95 -1.04 -8.03
C PHE A 224 -3.23 -1.39 -7.27
N ARG A 225 -4.25 -0.53 -7.31
CA ARG A 225 -5.56 -0.83 -6.72
C ARG A 225 -6.16 -2.11 -7.30
N CYS A 226 -6.03 -2.30 -8.61
CA CYS A 226 -6.45 -3.52 -9.29
C CYS A 226 -5.67 -4.74 -8.78
N LEU A 227 -4.33 -4.68 -8.79
CA LEU A 227 -3.49 -5.78 -8.33
C LEU A 227 -3.78 -6.15 -6.87
N ARG A 228 -3.92 -5.16 -5.97
CA ARG A 228 -4.29 -5.37 -4.56
C ARG A 228 -5.58 -6.17 -4.41
N LYS A 229 -6.61 -5.84 -5.20
CA LYS A 229 -7.89 -6.58 -5.17
C LYS A 229 -7.81 -7.96 -5.82
N LEU A 230 -6.89 -8.14 -6.76
CA LEU A 230 -6.69 -9.41 -7.43
C LEU A 230 -5.94 -10.42 -6.58
N VAL A 231 -5.05 -9.98 -5.68
CA VAL A 231 -4.23 -10.89 -4.86
C VAL A 231 -5.08 -11.98 -4.19
N PRO A 232 -6.18 -11.67 -3.47
CA PRO A 232 -7.02 -12.71 -2.86
C PRO A 232 -7.80 -13.58 -3.86
N ALA A 233 -7.87 -13.16 -5.12
CA ALA A 233 -8.57 -13.86 -6.19
C ALA A 233 -7.64 -14.74 -7.05
N ILE A 234 -6.32 -14.69 -6.82
CA ILE A 234 -5.34 -15.53 -7.51
C ILE A 234 -5.59 -17.00 -7.15
N GLN A 235 -5.49 -17.88 -8.15
CA GLN A 235 -5.59 -19.32 -7.94
C GLN A 235 -4.60 -19.84 -6.87
N GLU A 236 -5.06 -20.80 -6.06
CA GLU A 236 -4.22 -21.47 -5.06
C GLU A 236 -2.95 -22.03 -5.71
N ASN A 237 -1.80 -21.92 -5.03
CA ASN A 237 -0.48 -22.37 -5.50
C ASN A 237 0.11 -21.58 -6.69
N SER A 238 -0.46 -20.43 -7.07
CA SER A 238 0.18 -19.57 -8.08
C SER A 238 1.53 -19.05 -7.60
N ARG A 239 2.52 -19.11 -8.51
CA ARG A 239 3.86 -18.51 -8.31
C ARG A 239 3.83 -16.99 -8.18
N TYR A 240 2.73 -16.34 -8.57
CA TYR A 240 2.62 -14.88 -8.54
C TYR A 240 2.12 -14.34 -7.21
N ILE A 241 1.65 -15.16 -6.27
CA ILE A 241 1.14 -14.69 -4.96
C ILE A 241 2.20 -13.84 -4.23
N PRO A 242 3.49 -14.26 -4.12
CA PRO A 242 4.48 -13.48 -3.37
C PRO A 242 5.08 -12.31 -4.15
N SER A 243 4.93 -12.28 -5.48
CA SER A 243 5.59 -11.27 -6.33
C SER A 243 5.11 -9.83 -6.07
N PRO A 244 3.81 -9.55 -5.85
CA PRO A 244 3.31 -8.24 -5.47
C PRO A 244 3.93 -7.66 -4.19
N PHE A 245 4.36 -8.50 -3.24
CA PHE A 245 5.03 -8.05 -2.02
C PHE A 245 6.32 -7.31 -2.36
N TRP A 246 7.22 -7.93 -3.14
CA TRP A 246 8.50 -7.33 -3.52
C TRP A 246 8.35 -6.16 -4.50
N LEU A 247 7.36 -6.22 -5.38
CA LEU A 247 6.97 -5.10 -6.22
C LEU A 247 6.58 -3.89 -5.36
N ALA A 248 5.72 -4.09 -4.35
CA ALA A 248 5.32 -3.06 -3.42
C ALA A 248 6.53 -2.50 -2.64
N THR A 249 7.39 -3.36 -2.10
CA THR A 249 8.62 -2.95 -1.38
C THR A 249 9.51 -2.05 -2.23
N ALA A 250 9.72 -2.37 -3.51
CA ALA A 250 10.49 -1.53 -4.41
C ALA A 250 9.82 -0.16 -4.65
N LEU A 251 8.50 -0.11 -4.72
CA LEU A 251 7.73 1.11 -5.00
C LEU A 251 7.58 2.03 -3.79
N LEU A 252 7.75 1.53 -2.57
CA LEU A 252 7.82 2.38 -1.37
C LEU A 252 8.96 3.41 -1.45
N GLN A 253 9.99 3.14 -2.24
CA GLN A 253 11.09 4.07 -2.51
C GLN A 253 10.74 5.20 -3.49
N SER A 254 9.57 5.13 -4.13
CA SER A 254 9.08 6.21 -4.98
C SER A 254 8.95 7.53 -4.21
N SER A 255 9.16 8.65 -4.89
CA SER A 255 8.89 10.00 -4.37
C SER A 255 7.40 10.36 -4.42
N HIS A 256 6.56 9.57 -5.11
CA HIS A 256 5.15 9.89 -5.30
C HIS A 256 4.27 9.33 -4.15
N LEU A 257 3.66 10.22 -3.37
CA LEU A 257 2.85 9.87 -2.18
C LEU A 257 1.77 8.83 -2.46
N ALA A 258 1.04 8.95 -3.58
CA ALA A 258 0.00 7.98 -3.92
C ALA A 258 0.55 6.57 -4.22
N PHE A 259 1.81 6.46 -4.70
CA PHE A 259 2.43 5.15 -4.90
C PHE A 259 2.76 4.51 -3.56
N TYR A 260 3.22 5.31 -2.60
CA TYR A 260 3.50 4.84 -1.25
C TYR A 260 2.25 4.23 -0.62
N ILE A 261 1.12 4.96 -0.62
CA ILE A 261 -0.16 4.51 -0.04
C ILE A 261 -0.63 3.19 -0.66
N GLU A 262 -0.63 3.10 -1.99
CA GLU A 262 -1.07 1.88 -2.67
C GLU A 262 -0.07 0.73 -2.52
N ALA A 263 1.23 1.02 -2.43
CA ALA A 263 2.27 0.01 -2.20
C ALA A 263 2.15 -0.57 -0.78
N THR A 264 1.97 0.25 0.27
CA THR A 264 1.75 -0.25 1.63
C THR A 264 0.49 -1.12 1.71
N ALA A 265 -0.58 -0.73 1.01
CA ALA A 265 -1.82 -1.50 0.97
C ALA A 265 -1.66 -2.82 0.20
N LEU A 266 -0.91 -2.82 -0.91
CA LEU A 266 -0.61 -4.02 -1.69
C LEU A 266 0.28 -4.99 -0.90
N LEU A 267 1.33 -4.48 -0.26
CA LEU A 267 2.23 -5.25 0.61
C LEU A 267 1.42 -5.96 1.69
N ARG A 268 0.55 -5.21 2.39
CA ARG A 268 -0.32 -5.71 3.44
C ARG A 268 -1.23 -6.84 2.96
N VAL A 269 -2.04 -6.58 1.94
CA VAL A 269 -3.00 -7.58 1.42
C VAL A 269 -2.28 -8.82 0.91
N THR A 270 -1.08 -8.67 0.34
CA THR A 270 -0.27 -9.81 -0.09
C THR A 270 0.20 -10.65 1.09
N LEU A 271 0.73 -10.02 2.12
CA LEU A 271 1.18 -10.71 3.31
C LEU A 271 0.05 -11.45 4.03
N GLU A 272 -1.08 -10.78 4.24
CA GLU A 272 -2.29 -11.34 4.87
C GLU A 272 -2.83 -12.52 4.07
N HIS A 273 -2.87 -12.41 2.74
CA HIS A 273 -3.34 -13.51 1.90
C HIS A 273 -2.38 -14.71 1.91
N MET A 274 -1.06 -14.48 1.97
CA MET A 274 -0.08 -15.56 2.14
C MET A 274 -0.25 -16.28 3.48
N GLU A 275 -0.61 -15.56 4.54
CA GLU A 275 -0.96 -16.14 5.84
C GLU A 275 -2.23 -16.99 5.76
N GLU A 276 -3.30 -16.48 5.13
CA GLU A 276 -4.57 -17.21 4.92
C GLU A 276 -4.35 -18.53 4.15
N GLN A 277 -3.47 -18.52 3.15
CA GLN A 277 -3.07 -19.70 2.37
C GLN A 277 -2.15 -20.66 3.16
N GLY A 278 -1.75 -20.29 4.38
CA GLY A 278 -0.89 -21.11 5.24
C GLY A 278 0.55 -21.23 4.74
N MET A 279 1.03 -20.26 3.95
CA MET A 279 2.39 -20.31 3.37
C MET A 279 3.50 -20.25 4.42
N PHE A 280 3.20 -19.80 5.65
CA PHE A 280 4.16 -19.64 6.76
C PHE A 280 4.12 -20.77 7.80
N LYS A 281 3.35 -21.85 7.57
CA LYS A 281 3.12 -22.92 8.56
C LYS A 281 4.36 -23.73 8.94
N ASN A 282 5.41 -23.72 8.12
CA ASN A 282 6.62 -24.54 8.31
C ASN A 282 7.92 -23.73 8.21
N SER A 283 7.83 -22.41 8.05
CA SER A 283 8.98 -21.55 7.78
C SER A 283 8.66 -20.15 8.25
N SER A 284 9.68 -19.42 8.70
CA SER A 284 9.50 -18.03 9.10
C SER A 284 9.11 -17.16 7.91
N VAL A 285 8.43 -16.04 8.20
CA VAL A 285 7.99 -15.08 7.19
C VAL A 285 9.19 -14.55 6.39
N SER A 286 10.31 -14.29 7.07
CA SER A 286 11.55 -13.83 6.46
C SER A 286 12.10 -14.82 5.42
N VAL A 287 12.17 -16.11 5.75
CA VAL A 287 12.66 -17.16 4.84
C VAL A 287 11.77 -17.27 3.60
N VAL A 288 10.45 -17.40 3.78
CA VAL A 288 9.51 -17.56 2.66
C VAL A 288 9.57 -16.36 1.70
N LEU A 289 9.64 -15.14 2.23
CA LEU A 289 9.71 -13.95 1.40
C LEU A 289 11.06 -13.83 0.67
N LEU A 290 12.18 -14.15 1.33
CA LEU A 290 13.52 -14.12 0.70
C LEU A 290 13.69 -15.19 -0.38
N GLU A 291 13.17 -16.40 -0.17
CA GLU A 291 13.18 -17.44 -1.20
C GLU A 291 12.48 -16.97 -2.49
N ASN A 292 11.33 -16.31 -2.34
CA ASN A 292 10.59 -15.73 -3.46
C ASN A 292 11.26 -14.49 -4.08
N ARG A 293 12.23 -13.88 -3.38
CA ARG A 293 13.05 -12.77 -3.88
C ARG A 293 14.20 -13.25 -4.77
N SER A 294 14.69 -14.48 -4.58
CA SER A 294 15.89 -15.01 -5.25
C SER A 294 15.87 -14.86 -6.78
N GLY A 295 14.70 -15.02 -7.42
CA GLY A 295 14.54 -14.83 -8.86
C GLY A 295 14.72 -13.39 -9.37
N LEU A 296 14.89 -12.42 -8.47
CA LEU A 296 15.02 -10.98 -8.75
C LEU A 296 16.35 -10.40 -8.23
N GLU A 297 17.28 -11.25 -7.76
CA GLU A 297 18.48 -10.87 -7.01
C GLU A 297 19.32 -9.78 -7.69
N ASP A 298 19.57 -9.87 -9.01
CA ASP A 298 20.34 -8.87 -9.77
C ASP A 298 19.78 -7.44 -9.64
N VAL A 299 18.45 -7.31 -9.66
CA VAL A 299 17.78 -6.00 -9.61
C VAL A 299 17.58 -5.58 -8.16
N THR A 300 17.19 -6.50 -7.29
CA THR A 300 16.93 -6.18 -5.89
C THR A 300 18.22 -5.90 -5.12
N GLY A 301 19.35 -6.52 -5.49
CA GLY A 301 20.66 -6.24 -4.91
C GLY A 301 21.16 -4.83 -5.23
N GLN A 302 20.91 -4.33 -6.45
CA GLN A 302 21.20 -2.92 -6.78
C GLN A 302 20.35 -1.96 -5.94
N LEU A 303 19.09 -2.30 -5.70
CA LEU A 303 18.22 -1.50 -4.84
C LEU A 303 18.71 -1.53 -3.38
N ASP A 304 19.09 -2.70 -2.87
CA ASP A 304 19.61 -2.86 -1.52
C ASP A 304 20.92 -2.09 -1.31
N GLU A 305 21.85 -2.15 -2.28
CA GLU A 305 23.11 -1.40 -2.25
C GLU A 305 22.86 0.12 -2.24
N MET A 306 21.92 0.58 -3.08
CA MET A 306 21.52 1.98 -3.13
C MET A 306 20.91 2.45 -1.79
N LEU A 307 20.12 1.60 -1.14
CA LEU A 307 19.51 1.89 0.17
C LEU A 307 20.44 1.59 1.35
N ARG A 308 21.59 0.93 1.10
CA ARG A 308 22.52 0.41 2.11
C ARG A 308 21.83 -0.52 3.12
N LEU A 309 20.92 -1.36 2.63
CA LEU A 309 20.19 -2.34 3.42
C LEU A 309 20.72 -3.75 3.17
N SER A 310 20.49 -4.64 4.13
CA SER A 310 20.85 -6.05 4.01
C SER A 310 19.76 -6.89 4.66
N PHE A 311 18.91 -7.47 3.83
CA PHE A 311 17.81 -8.30 4.28
C PHE A 311 18.28 -9.64 4.87
N ASP A 312 19.46 -10.13 4.46
CA ASP A 312 20.09 -11.33 5.03
C ASP A 312 20.57 -11.12 6.47
N THR A 313 21.03 -9.90 6.81
CA THR A 313 21.47 -9.58 8.18
C THR A 313 20.29 -9.37 9.12
N SER A 314 19.26 -8.67 8.65
CA SER A 314 18.00 -8.56 9.37
C SER A 314 16.88 -8.12 8.44
N PHE A 315 15.91 -9.02 8.26
CA PHE A 315 14.76 -8.78 7.42
C PHE A 315 13.89 -7.64 7.96
N SER A 316 13.58 -7.68 9.26
CA SER A 316 12.62 -6.76 9.88
C SER A 316 13.14 -5.33 9.98
N PHE A 317 14.40 -5.13 10.37
CA PHE A 317 15.01 -3.79 10.36
C PHE A 317 15.13 -3.22 8.95
N SER A 318 15.48 -4.05 7.95
CA SER A 318 15.58 -3.60 6.56
C SER A 318 14.23 -3.13 6.02
N LEU A 319 13.17 -3.92 6.20
CA LEU A 319 11.84 -3.55 5.73
C LEU A 319 11.24 -2.39 6.54
N ALA A 320 11.44 -2.36 7.85
CA ALA A 320 11.03 -1.24 8.70
C ALA A 320 11.71 0.07 8.25
N SER A 321 13.00 0.03 7.92
CA SER A 321 13.73 1.21 7.40
C SER A 321 13.13 1.75 6.09
N ILE A 322 12.64 0.86 5.22
CA ILE A 322 11.94 1.24 3.99
C ILE A 322 10.61 1.95 4.29
N ILE A 323 9.83 1.41 5.24
CA ILE A 323 8.50 1.92 5.61
C ILE A 323 8.61 3.18 6.50
N PHE A 324 9.74 3.38 7.18
CA PHE A 324 9.94 4.48 8.11
C PHE A 324 9.73 5.86 7.46
N LYS A 325 10.08 6.01 6.18
CA LYS A 325 9.83 7.23 5.40
C LYS A 325 8.36 7.68 5.45
N GLY A 326 7.41 6.74 5.47
CA GLY A 326 5.99 7.08 5.58
C GLY A 326 5.58 7.57 6.97
N MET A 327 6.23 7.09 8.03
CA MET A 327 5.97 7.53 9.41
C MET A 327 6.32 9.02 9.61
N GLN A 328 7.28 9.54 8.84
CA GLN A 328 7.72 10.93 8.89
C GLN A 328 6.77 11.92 8.19
N HIS A 329 5.83 11.42 7.39
CA HIS A 329 4.90 12.24 6.62
C HIS A 329 3.47 12.06 7.15
N SER A 330 2.86 13.12 7.67
CA SER A 330 1.51 13.06 8.28
C SER A 330 0.43 12.47 7.37
N GLY A 331 0.52 12.68 6.05
CA GLY A 331 -0.41 12.10 5.07
C GLY A 331 -0.14 10.63 4.71
N LEU A 332 0.96 10.03 5.18
CA LEU A 332 1.35 8.64 4.94
C LEU A 332 1.39 7.79 6.22
N LYS A 333 1.39 8.42 7.41
CA LYS A 333 1.54 7.75 8.71
C LYS A 333 0.56 6.59 8.89
N ASP A 334 -0.74 6.82 8.67
CA ASP A 334 -1.77 5.77 8.81
C ASP A 334 -1.52 4.56 7.90
N SER A 335 -1.04 4.80 6.67
CA SER A 335 -0.75 3.74 5.70
C SER A 335 0.51 2.96 6.07
N ALA A 336 1.54 3.66 6.56
CA ALA A 336 2.77 3.04 7.05
C ALA A 336 2.52 2.21 8.32
N GLU A 337 1.79 2.78 9.28
CA GLU A 337 1.38 2.12 10.52
C GLU A 337 0.58 0.84 10.24
N ALA A 338 -0.40 0.90 9.35
CA ALA A 338 -1.20 -0.27 9.02
C ALA A 338 -0.39 -1.39 8.35
N ALA A 339 0.64 -1.05 7.56
CA ALA A 339 1.54 -2.04 6.97
C ALA A 339 2.47 -2.65 8.03
N LEU A 340 3.05 -1.84 8.92
CA LEU A 340 3.89 -2.30 10.03
C LEU A 340 3.11 -3.20 10.98
N ARG A 341 1.87 -2.84 11.31
CA ARG A 341 1.00 -3.66 12.17
C ARG A 341 0.73 -5.02 11.57
N SER A 342 0.40 -5.08 10.28
CA SER A 342 0.19 -6.35 9.60
C SER A 342 1.47 -7.19 9.55
N LEU A 343 2.61 -6.59 9.21
CA LEU A 343 3.92 -7.25 9.26
C LEU A 343 4.22 -7.84 10.64
N LEU A 344 3.97 -7.09 11.70
CA LEU A 344 4.15 -7.53 13.07
C LEU A 344 3.21 -8.69 13.41
N CYS A 345 1.90 -8.51 13.24
CA CYS A 345 0.90 -9.50 13.63
C CYS A 345 1.06 -10.81 12.87
N VAL A 346 1.28 -10.76 11.55
CA VAL A 346 1.48 -11.96 10.72
C VAL A 346 2.77 -12.67 11.11
N THR A 347 3.86 -11.93 11.34
CA THR A 347 5.15 -12.54 11.74
C THR A 347 5.07 -13.16 13.14
N ALA A 348 4.39 -12.50 14.09
CA ALA A 348 4.17 -13.03 15.43
C ALA A 348 3.32 -14.32 15.38
N ARG A 349 2.18 -14.30 14.69
CA ARG A 349 1.29 -15.48 14.54
C ARG A 349 1.96 -16.64 13.81
N ALA A 350 2.73 -16.36 12.75
CA ALA A 350 3.51 -17.36 12.05
C ALA A 350 4.57 -17.99 12.98
N HIS A 351 5.22 -17.20 13.83
CA HIS A 351 6.18 -17.71 14.80
C HIS A 351 5.50 -18.62 15.84
N GLU A 352 4.36 -18.20 16.39
CA GLU A 352 3.59 -19.01 17.35
C GLU A 352 3.12 -20.35 16.75
N SER A 353 2.66 -20.34 15.49
CA SER A 353 2.23 -21.57 14.80
C SER A 353 3.37 -22.56 14.55
N ASN A 354 4.63 -22.11 14.51
CA ASN A 354 5.80 -22.97 14.30
C ASN A 354 6.35 -23.56 15.62
N ILE A 355 5.93 -23.04 16.77
CA ILE A 355 6.41 -23.46 18.10
C ILE A 355 5.39 -24.42 18.73
N ASP A 356 5.56 -25.73 18.48
CA ASP A 356 4.82 -26.81 19.14
C ASP A 356 5.30 -27.00 20.60
N VAL A 357 5.05 -26.04 21.50
CA VAL A 357 5.35 -26.22 22.93
C VAL A 357 4.07 -26.46 23.73
N PRO A 358 3.84 -27.70 24.22
CA PRO A 358 2.76 -27.98 25.14
C PRO A 358 3.12 -27.42 26.52
N ASN A 359 2.33 -26.46 27.00
CA ASN A 359 2.38 -25.82 28.32
C ASN A 359 3.43 -24.71 28.50
N GLY A 360 2.97 -23.49 28.25
CA GLY A 360 3.08 -22.36 29.18
C GLY A 360 4.45 -22.09 29.80
N PHE A 361 5.34 -21.45 29.05
CA PHE A 361 6.22 -20.35 29.47
C PHE A 361 6.79 -19.74 28.17
N LYS A 362 6.21 -18.61 27.70
CA LYS A 362 6.69 -17.86 26.53
C LYS A 362 7.87 -17.01 26.98
N GLU A 363 9.07 -17.58 27.05
CA GLU A 363 10.23 -16.89 27.66
C GLU A 363 10.95 -15.90 26.73
N ASN A 364 10.68 -15.87 25.42
CA ASN A 364 11.34 -14.90 24.54
C ASN A 364 10.42 -14.47 23.38
N PRO A 365 10.19 -13.17 23.15
CA PRO A 365 9.46 -12.72 21.98
C PRO A 365 10.27 -12.93 20.70
N CYS A 366 9.55 -13.02 19.59
CA CYS A 366 10.10 -13.24 18.26
C CYS A 366 11.06 -12.09 17.88
N THR A 367 12.36 -12.35 17.76
CA THR A 367 13.35 -11.33 17.34
C THR A 367 13.09 -10.83 15.91
N GLU A 368 12.32 -11.58 15.11
CA GLU A 368 11.93 -11.17 13.75
C GLU A 368 10.91 -10.02 13.72
N ILE A 369 10.26 -9.66 14.84
CA ILE A 369 9.32 -8.51 14.86
C ILE A 369 9.96 -7.19 15.27
N LEU A 370 11.22 -7.20 15.72
CA LEU A 370 11.86 -6.06 16.40
C LEU A 370 11.84 -4.76 15.59
N GLY A 371 12.19 -4.82 14.30
CA GLY A 371 12.19 -3.63 13.44
C GLY A 371 10.80 -2.99 13.33
N TYR A 372 9.75 -3.79 13.19
CA TYR A 372 8.37 -3.30 13.09
C TYR A 372 7.88 -2.75 14.43
N PHE A 373 8.17 -3.49 15.49
CA PHE A 373 7.77 -3.12 16.85
C PHE A 373 8.36 -1.77 17.25
N LEU A 374 9.65 -1.54 17.00
CA LEU A 374 10.33 -0.29 17.35
C LEU A 374 9.71 0.94 16.67
N LEU A 375 9.16 0.81 15.46
CA LEU A 375 8.45 1.91 14.78
C LEU A 375 7.03 2.15 15.28
N LEU A 376 6.36 1.12 15.80
CA LEU A 376 4.97 1.20 16.24
C LEU A 376 4.81 1.67 17.69
N LYS A 377 5.91 1.88 18.42
CA LYS A 377 5.88 2.24 19.85
C LYS A 377 5.09 3.52 20.18
N GLU A 378 4.91 4.44 19.24
CA GLU A 378 4.03 5.62 19.41
C GLU A 378 2.53 5.27 19.35
N CYS A 379 2.15 4.24 18.59
CA CYS A 379 0.76 3.94 18.26
C CYS A 379 0.11 2.95 19.24
N VAL A 380 0.81 2.61 20.32
CA VAL A 380 0.53 1.48 21.23
C VAL A 380 0.48 1.99 22.66
N ILE A 381 -0.58 2.76 22.97
CA ILE A 381 -1.08 2.99 24.34
C ILE A 381 -2.55 2.54 24.38
N ASP A 382 -2.87 1.43 23.72
CA ASP A 382 -4.17 0.78 23.85
C ASP A 382 -3.92 -0.65 24.33
N ASP A 383 -4.39 -0.95 25.54
CA ASP A 383 -4.13 -2.16 26.36
C ASP A 383 -4.55 -3.50 25.68
N ALA A 384 -5.07 -3.46 24.45
CA ALA A 384 -5.52 -4.64 23.71
C ALA A 384 -4.40 -5.38 22.95
N TRP A 385 -3.19 -4.80 22.84
CA TRP A 385 -2.18 -5.25 21.86
C TRP A 385 -1.08 -6.17 22.41
N LEU A 386 -0.72 -6.07 23.70
CA LEU A 386 0.28 -6.95 24.32
C LEU A 386 -0.02 -8.44 24.04
N PRO A 387 -1.29 -8.92 24.13
CA PRO A 387 -1.62 -10.31 23.81
C PRO A 387 -1.44 -10.69 22.33
N GLU A 388 -1.69 -9.78 21.38
CA GLU A 388 -1.58 -10.05 19.94
C GLU A 388 -0.13 -10.15 19.44
N ALA A 389 0.80 -9.50 20.14
CA ALA A 389 2.24 -9.64 19.93
C ALA A 389 2.87 -10.80 20.73
N GLY A 390 2.05 -11.54 21.50
CA GLY A 390 2.49 -12.63 22.37
C GLY A 390 3.16 -12.18 23.67
N LEU A 391 2.95 -10.93 24.08
CA LEU A 391 3.54 -10.28 25.25
C LEU A 391 2.56 -10.29 26.44
N ALA A 392 3.08 -10.31 27.67
CA ALA A 392 2.26 -10.30 28.89
C ALA A 392 1.74 -8.88 29.22
N ASP A 393 0.52 -8.77 29.77
CA ASP A 393 0.00 -7.53 30.35
C ASP A 393 0.85 -7.15 31.58
N GLU A 394 1.45 -5.96 31.57
CA GLU A 394 1.98 -5.35 32.78
C GLU A 394 0.87 -4.55 33.47
N ASP A 395 0.65 -4.82 34.76
CA ASP A 395 -0.39 -4.20 35.58
C ASP A 395 -0.26 -2.65 35.61
N ASP A 396 -1.44 -2.04 35.53
CA ASP A 396 -1.82 -0.63 35.66
C ASP A 396 -0.98 0.18 36.66
N ASP A 397 -0.02 0.96 36.16
CA ASP A 397 0.49 2.16 36.82
C ASP A 397 1.01 3.15 35.76
N LYS A 398 0.76 4.45 35.96
CA LYS A 398 0.99 5.57 35.02
C LYS A 398 2.47 5.87 34.68
N GLN A 399 3.31 4.86 34.54
CA GLN A 399 4.65 4.97 33.97
C GLN A 399 4.57 4.57 32.50
N THR A 400 5.22 5.34 31.64
CA THR A 400 5.49 4.98 30.25
C THR A 400 6.02 3.54 30.22
N PRO A 401 5.41 2.61 29.46
CA PRO A 401 5.81 1.20 29.46
C PRO A 401 7.29 1.08 29.09
N GLN A 402 8.12 0.60 30.02
CA GLN A 402 9.56 0.49 29.82
C GLN A 402 9.87 -0.76 29.00
N VAL A 403 9.93 -0.60 27.69
CA VAL A 403 10.42 -1.65 26.81
C VAL A 403 11.92 -1.88 27.07
N THR A 404 12.26 -2.97 27.76
CA THR A 404 13.66 -3.35 27.99
C THR A 404 14.21 -4.21 26.83
N PRO A 405 15.52 -4.16 26.54
CA PRO A 405 16.16 -5.05 25.57
C PRO A 405 16.02 -6.53 25.91
N ALA A 406 16.02 -6.86 27.21
CA ALA A 406 15.78 -8.21 27.71
C ALA A 406 14.34 -8.67 27.42
N PHE A 407 13.35 -7.79 27.64
CA PHE A 407 11.97 -8.04 27.24
C PHE A 407 11.85 -8.30 25.74
N LEU A 408 12.67 -7.66 24.91
CA LEU A 408 12.69 -7.86 23.45
C LEU A 408 13.52 -9.05 22.97
N GLY A 409 14.07 -9.86 23.87
CA GLY A 409 14.90 -11.01 23.51
C GLY A 409 16.20 -10.65 22.78
N ILE A 410 16.68 -9.41 22.93
CA ILE A 410 17.93 -8.93 22.32
C ILE A 410 19.10 -9.53 23.11
N ASN A 411 19.60 -10.66 22.62
CA ASN A 411 20.64 -11.45 23.30
C ASN A 411 21.99 -11.39 22.58
N ASP A 412 22.04 -10.89 21.34
CA ASP A 412 23.24 -10.85 20.52
C ASP A 412 23.66 -9.41 20.19
N SER A 413 24.97 -9.21 20.07
CA SER A 413 25.56 -7.89 19.84
C SER A 413 25.17 -7.29 18.48
N ASN A 414 24.86 -8.10 17.47
CA ASN A 414 24.49 -7.60 16.15
C ASN A 414 23.07 -7.01 16.17
N THR A 415 22.10 -7.72 16.75
CA THR A 415 20.72 -7.23 16.93
C THR A 415 20.69 -6.01 17.83
N ALA A 416 21.48 -5.98 18.91
CA ALA A 416 21.60 -4.81 19.76
C ALA A 416 22.17 -3.58 19.02
N LEU A 417 23.18 -3.77 18.14
CA LEU A 417 23.72 -2.71 17.30
C LEU A 417 22.72 -2.20 16.26
N LEU A 418 21.98 -3.10 15.62
CA LEU A 418 20.91 -2.74 14.69
C LEU A 418 19.80 -1.97 15.41
N ALA A 419 19.36 -2.44 16.58
CA ALA A 419 18.35 -1.76 17.39
C ALA A 419 18.82 -0.36 17.84
N ALA A 420 20.06 -0.23 18.34
CA ALA A 420 20.63 1.04 18.75
C ALA A 420 20.75 2.02 17.58
N SER A 421 21.23 1.55 16.42
CA SER A 421 21.38 2.36 15.21
C SER A 421 20.02 2.81 14.65
N PHE A 422 19.03 1.91 14.69
CA PHE A 422 17.69 2.18 14.20
C PHE A 422 16.95 3.18 15.10
N VAL A 423 16.98 2.99 16.43
CA VAL A 423 16.44 3.95 17.40
C VAL A 423 17.15 5.29 17.31
N GLY A 424 18.46 5.29 17.11
CA GLY A 424 19.23 6.50 16.84
C GLY A 424 18.73 7.25 15.60
N THR A 425 18.45 6.53 14.52
CA THR A 425 17.88 7.11 13.28
C THR A 425 16.48 7.69 13.52
N ILE A 426 15.61 6.97 14.23
CA ILE A 426 14.27 7.47 14.59
C ILE A 426 14.41 8.77 15.39
N LEU A 427 15.26 8.76 16.42
CA LEU A 427 15.56 9.93 17.23
C LEU A 427 16.00 11.12 16.37
N THR A 428 16.85 10.96 15.35
CA THR A 428 17.25 12.09 14.49
C THR A 428 16.10 12.77 13.74
N THR A 429 14.96 12.10 13.59
CA THR A 429 13.79 12.60 12.86
C THR A 429 12.54 12.78 13.72
N ALA A 430 12.61 12.42 15.00
CA ALA A 430 11.54 12.62 15.97
C ALA A 430 11.14 14.10 16.05
N GLN A 431 9.83 14.37 16.06
CA GLN A 431 9.25 15.72 15.98
C GLN A 431 9.09 16.42 17.33
N GLY A 432 9.62 15.83 18.41
CA GLY A 432 9.62 16.43 19.75
C GLY A 432 8.42 16.06 20.61
N ASP A 433 7.80 14.90 20.38
CA ASP A 433 6.93 14.30 21.37
C ASP A 433 7.79 13.81 22.56
N ASP A 434 7.53 14.36 23.74
CA ASP A 434 8.25 14.00 24.96
C ASP A 434 8.07 12.52 25.31
N THR A 435 6.92 11.92 24.96
CA THR A 435 6.65 10.49 25.22
C THR A 435 7.46 9.57 24.30
N GLU A 436 7.48 9.85 23.00
CA GLU A 436 8.31 9.17 22.00
C GLU A 436 9.79 9.27 22.41
N THR A 437 10.24 10.48 22.71
CA THR A 437 11.63 10.78 23.06
C THR A 437 12.06 10.07 24.34
N GLU A 438 11.18 10.01 25.35
CA GLU A 438 11.41 9.29 26.60
C GLU A 438 11.57 7.78 26.38
N ILE A 439 10.69 7.17 25.58
CA ILE A 439 10.75 5.73 25.27
C ILE A 439 12.04 5.39 24.52
N LEU A 440 12.41 6.19 23.51
CA LEU A 440 13.58 5.94 22.67
C LEU A 440 14.89 6.10 23.45
N TYR A 441 15.05 7.17 24.23
CA TYR A 441 16.23 7.33 25.09
C TYR A 441 16.24 6.35 26.26
N GLY A 442 15.08 5.99 26.83
CA GLY A 442 14.97 4.95 27.84
C GLY A 442 15.50 3.60 27.33
N PHE A 443 15.08 3.21 26.12
CA PHE A 443 15.57 2.00 25.47
C PHE A 443 17.09 2.04 25.21
N LEU A 444 17.63 3.16 24.70
CA LEU A 444 19.09 3.31 24.50
C LEU A 444 19.87 3.29 25.81
N SER A 445 19.32 3.86 26.88
CA SER A 445 19.92 3.85 28.21
C SER A 445 20.02 2.43 28.76
N GLU A 446 19.01 1.59 28.53
CA GLU A 446 19.04 0.20 28.96
C GLU A 446 19.96 -0.67 28.09
N LEU A 447 20.05 -0.38 26.78
CA LEU A 447 21.10 -0.94 25.92
C LEU A 447 22.50 -0.53 26.38
N ALA A 448 22.68 0.68 26.92
CA ALA A 448 23.97 1.12 27.44
C ALA A 448 24.40 0.30 28.67
N ASN A 449 23.44 -0.12 29.50
CA ASN A 449 23.70 -0.96 30.67
C ASN A 449 24.04 -2.41 30.28
N THR A 450 23.33 -2.96 29.30
CA THR A 450 23.47 -4.36 28.88
C THR A 450 24.61 -4.57 27.88
N ASN A 451 24.82 -3.65 26.94
CA ASN A 451 25.84 -3.69 25.90
C ASN A 451 26.57 -2.32 25.75
N PRO A 452 27.46 -1.96 26.69
CA PRO A 452 28.11 -0.64 26.72
C PRO A 452 28.99 -0.36 25.50
N GLU A 453 29.63 -1.39 24.92
CA GLU A 453 30.48 -1.26 23.73
C GLU A 453 29.67 -0.77 22.51
N ILE A 454 28.44 -1.26 22.35
CA ILE A 454 27.56 -0.91 21.23
C ILE A 454 27.14 0.55 21.31
N VAL A 455 26.73 1.00 22.50
CA VAL A 455 26.34 2.40 22.70
C VAL A 455 27.52 3.34 22.46
N THR A 456 28.73 2.94 22.85
CA THR A 456 29.97 3.69 22.56
C THR A 456 30.21 3.81 21.04
N MET A 457 30.00 2.73 20.28
CA MET A 457 30.12 2.75 18.82
C MET A 457 29.06 3.65 18.16
N THR A 458 27.83 3.64 18.65
CA THR A 458 26.74 4.48 18.10
C THR A 458 26.73 5.91 18.63
N TYR A 459 27.50 6.21 19.67
CA TYR A 459 27.45 7.52 20.33
C TYR A 459 27.89 8.65 19.39
N GLU A 460 28.89 8.42 18.53
CA GLU A 460 29.39 9.44 17.61
C GLU A 460 28.27 9.99 16.69
N SER A 461 27.35 9.13 16.23
CA SER A 461 26.23 9.55 15.38
C SER A 461 25.10 10.23 16.17
N LEU A 462 25.04 10.05 17.49
CA LEU A 462 23.98 10.56 18.36
C LEU A 462 24.41 11.73 19.26
N GLN A 463 25.71 12.03 19.37
CA GLN A 463 26.23 12.95 20.37
C GLN A 463 25.57 14.34 20.30
N ASP A 464 25.29 14.84 19.10
CA ASP A 464 24.83 16.21 18.92
C ASP A 464 23.38 16.32 19.40
N ARG A 465 22.56 15.31 19.10
CA ARG A 465 21.18 15.20 19.59
C ARG A 465 21.12 14.94 21.09
N ILE A 466 22.00 14.10 21.62
CA ILE A 466 22.13 13.83 23.06
C ILE A 466 22.45 15.13 23.81
N LYS A 467 23.45 15.92 23.33
CA LYS A 467 23.84 17.20 23.93
C LYS A 467 22.70 18.23 23.85
N ASP A 468 22.04 18.33 22.71
CA ASP A 468 20.91 19.23 22.52
C ASP A 468 19.72 18.89 23.43
N THR A 469 19.37 17.60 23.50
CA THR A 469 18.31 17.09 24.38
C THR A 469 18.65 17.33 25.85
N PHE A 470 19.91 17.12 26.24
CA PHE A 470 20.37 17.38 27.62
C PHE A 470 20.28 18.87 28.00
N ALA A 471 20.54 19.77 27.05
CA ALA A 471 20.51 21.22 27.29
C ALA A 471 19.07 21.77 27.32
N ASN A 472 18.17 21.22 26.51
CA ASN A 472 16.86 21.81 26.25
C ASN A 472 15.68 21.06 26.86
N SER A 473 15.83 19.78 27.23
CA SER A 473 14.73 18.99 27.78
C SER A 473 14.37 19.44 29.20
N SER A 474 13.07 19.54 29.48
CA SER A 474 12.51 19.77 30.82
C SER A 474 12.04 18.48 31.49
N ASN A 475 12.06 17.35 30.78
CA ASN A 475 11.53 16.08 31.24
C ASN A 475 12.61 15.27 31.99
N ALA A 476 12.40 15.05 33.29
CA ALA A 476 13.37 14.39 34.18
C ALA A 476 13.79 12.96 33.74
N PRO A 477 12.88 12.04 33.35
CA PRO A 477 13.25 10.73 32.80
C PRO A 477 14.13 10.82 31.55
N ILE A 478 13.84 11.73 30.60
CA ILE A 478 14.68 11.93 29.41
C ILE A 478 16.10 12.31 29.83
N ILE A 479 16.25 13.31 30.71
CA ILE A 479 17.56 13.77 31.20
C ILE A 479 18.32 12.62 31.87
N ARG A 480 17.65 11.77 32.66
CA ARG A 480 18.29 10.60 33.32
C ARG A 480 18.82 9.60 32.30
N SER A 481 18.01 9.24 31.31
CA SER A 481 18.39 8.29 30.25
C SER A 481 19.57 8.82 29.43
N VAL A 482 19.51 10.08 29.00
CA VAL A 482 20.59 10.76 28.26
C VAL A 482 21.87 10.86 29.10
N SER A 483 21.75 11.15 30.40
CA SER A 483 22.90 11.17 31.32
C SER A 483 23.58 9.81 31.46
N ASN A 484 22.79 8.73 31.54
CA ASN A 484 23.34 7.38 31.63
C ASN A 484 24.07 7.00 30.34
N ILE A 485 23.46 7.27 29.18
CA ILE A 485 24.10 7.06 27.87
C ILE A 485 25.43 7.81 27.78
N PHE A 486 25.43 9.09 28.17
CA PHE A 486 26.64 9.93 28.17
C PHE A 486 27.73 9.36 29.08
N ARG A 487 27.37 8.91 30.29
CA ARG A 487 28.31 8.31 31.26
C ARG A 487 28.91 7.00 30.75
N VAL A 488 28.13 6.17 30.07
CA VAL A 488 28.60 4.88 29.55
C VAL A 488 29.47 5.07 28.31
N ALA A 489 29.08 5.97 27.40
CA ALA A 489 29.77 6.19 26.13
C ALA A 489 31.11 6.95 26.27
N LEU A 490 31.27 7.76 27.32
CA LEU A 490 32.53 8.44 27.65
C LEU A 490 33.16 7.75 28.87
N PRO A 491 33.94 6.67 28.68
CA PRO A 491 34.70 6.11 29.78
C PRO A 491 35.65 7.18 30.32
N ASP A 492 35.68 7.31 31.64
CA ASP A 492 36.63 8.14 32.36
C ASP A 492 38.04 7.74 31.91
N ASN A 493 38.76 8.65 31.24
CA ASN A 493 40.12 8.44 30.74
C ASN A 493 41.17 8.31 31.87
N SER A 494 40.72 7.96 33.08
CA SER A 494 41.46 7.91 34.35
C SER A 494 41.73 6.48 34.83
N GLN A 495 41.20 5.43 34.17
CA GLN A 495 41.39 4.02 34.56
C GLN A 495 42.20 3.18 33.57
N THR A 496 43.14 3.77 32.83
CA THR A 496 44.30 2.99 32.35
C THR A 496 45.38 3.03 33.43
N PRO A 497 45.64 1.92 34.16
CA PRO A 497 46.84 1.84 34.98
C PRO A 497 48.02 1.76 34.01
N ASN A 498 48.61 2.92 33.71
CA ASN A 498 49.93 3.01 33.09
C ASN A 498 50.90 2.16 33.92
N PRO A 499 51.45 1.04 33.42
CA PRO A 499 52.57 0.41 34.10
C PRO A 499 53.79 1.26 33.73
N ARG A 500 53.96 2.40 34.42
CA ARG A 500 55.22 3.13 34.38
C ARG A 500 56.27 2.24 35.04
N GLY A 501 56.96 1.49 34.19
CA GLY A 501 58.20 0.81 34.55
C GLY A 501 59.20 1.81 35.09
N SER A 502 59.44 1.74 36.39
CA SER A 502 60.61 2.33 37.02
C SER A 502 61.84 1.56 36.53
N THR A 503 62.53 2.08 35.52
CA THR A 503 63.94 1.77 35.29
C THR A 503 64.73 3.05 35.40
N SER A 504 65.39 3.19 36.54
CA SER A 504 66.38 4.21 36.82
C SER A 504 67.66 3.85 36.05
N THR A 505 68.08 4.68 35.10
CA THR A 505 69.44 4.66 34.56
C THR A 505 70.11 5.97 34.91
N LEU A 506 70.90 5.91 35.97
CA LEU A 506 71.91 6.89 36.34
C LEU A 506 73.20 6.48 35.62
N GLY A 507 73.71 7.36 34.75
CA GLY A 507 74.90 7.12 33.94
C GLY A 507 75.49 8.42 33.44
N THR A 508 76.04 9.21 34.37
CA THR A 508 76.89 10.37 34.09
C THR A 508 78.28 9.88 33.66
N ILE A 509 78.59 10.13 32.39
CA ILE A 509 79.83 10.70 31.84
C ILE A 509 81.09 10.54 32.74
N GLU A 510 82.05 9.73 32.29
CA GLU A 510 83.47 9.89 32.63
C GLU A 510 84.23 10.30 31.36
N GLU A 511 84.81 11.51 31.40
CA GLU A 511 85.94 11.94 30.57
C GLU A 511 87.24 11.40 31.19
N ASN A 512 87.98 10.60 30.43
CA ASN A 512 89.43 10.75 30.18
C ASN A 512 89.93 9.73 29.16
#